data_AF-A0A2G4DVR8-F1
#
_entry.id   AF-A0A2G4DVR8-F1
#
_cell.length_a   1.000
_cell.length_b   1.000
_cell.length_c   1.000
_cell.angle_alpha   90.00
_cell.angle_beta   90.00
_cell.angle_gamma   90.00
#
_symmetry.space_group_name_H-M   'P 1'
#
loop_
_entity.id
_entity.type
_entity.pdbx_description
1 polymer ?
#
loop_
_entity_poly.entity_id
_entity_poly.type
_entity_poly.pdbx_seq_one_letter_code
_entity_poly.pdbx_strand_id
1 'polypeptide(L)' 'MQIIFDIAKRDITFLKRGLDFRDAGLVFAGRHLTLEDCRQDYGETRYITVGVLSERMVVLVWTPRGAARR' A
#
# COMPACT_ATOMS: atom_id res chain seq x y z
N MET A 1 -3.48 -10.63 -7.16
CA MET A 1 -3.82 -9.20 -7.02
C MET A 1 -2.78 -8.39 -7.77
N GLN A 2 -3.17 -7.50 -8.68
CA GLN A 2 -2.20 -6.65 -9.39
C GLN A 2 -1.84 -5.44 -8.53
N ILE A 3 -0.55 -5.19 -8.34
CA ILE A 3 -0.04 -3.98 -7.67
C ILE A 3 0.64 -3.12 -8.73
N ILE A 4 0.22 -1.86 -8.85
CA ILE A 4 0.85 -0.88 -9.73
C ILE A 4 1.32 0.30 -8.90
N PHE A 5 2.35 1.00 -9.35
CA PHE A 5 2.85 2.17 -8.63
C PHE A 5 3.71 3.03 -9.54
N ASP A 6 3.85 4.29 -9.17
CA ASP A 6 4.85 5.18 -9.75
C ASP A 6 6.26 4.79 -9.29
N ILE A 7 7.19 4.68 -10.24
CA ILE A 7 8.56 4.22 -9.98
C ILE A 7 9.32 5.22 -9.11
N ALA A 8 9.18 6.52 -9.37
CA ALA A 8 9.86 7.56 -8.59
C ALA A 8 9.39 7.57 -7.13
N LYS A 9 8.08 7.39 -6.89
CA LYS A 9 7.54 7.25 -5.53
C LYS A 9 8.03 5.98 -4.83
N ARG A 10 8.14 4.86 -5.56
CA ARG A 10 8.71 3.61 -5.02
C ARG A 10 10.16 3.82 -4.61
N ASP A 11 10.98 4.42 -5.46
CA ASP A 11 12.41 4.62 -5.21
C ASP A 11 12.65 5.54 -4.01
N ILE A 12 11.91 6.65 -3.92
CA ILE A 12 11.98 7.55 -2.76
C ILE A 12 11.56 6.81 -1.48
N THR A 13 10.53 5.98 -1.55
CA THR A 13 10.05 5.21 -0.38
C THR A 13 11.05 4.15 0.04
N PHE A 14 11.66 3.45 -0.92
CA PHE A 14 12.69 2.47 -0.65
C PHE A 14 13.91 3.11 0.01
N LEU A 15 14.43 4.21 -0.56
CA LEU A 15 15.58 4.92 -0.01
C LEU A 15 15.30 5.50 1.39
N LYS A 16 14.13 6.09 1.62
CA LYS A 16 13.83 6.77 2.89
C LYS A 16 13.33 5.85 3.99
N ARG A 17 12.68 4.72 3.65
CA ARG A 17 11.95 3.88 4.63
C ARG A 17 12.36 2.41 4.60
N GLY A 18 13.17 2.01 3.63
CA GLY A 18 13.54 0.60 3.40
C GLY A 18 12.34 -0.26 3.00
N LEU A 19 11.34 0.31 2.34
CA LEU A 19 10.12 -0.39 1.94
C LEU A 19 9.95 -0.34 0.41
N ASP A 20 9.78 -1.50 -0.20
CA ASP A 20 9.51 -1.63 -1.63
C ASP A 20 8.03 -1.91 -1.89
N PHE A 21 7.42 -1.18 -2.82
CA PHE A 21 6.02 -1.40 -3.19
C PHE A 21 5.80 -2.72 -3.91
N ARG A 22 6.86 -3.31 -4.49
CA ARG A 22 6.82 -4.68 -5.06
C ARG A 22 6.41 -5.71 -4.02
N ASP A 23 6.73 -5.47 -2.74
CA ASP A 23 6.44 -6.39 -1.64
C ASP A 23 5.03 -6.20 -1.04
N ALA A 24 4.27 -5.20 -1.48
CA ALA A 24 2.92 -4.94 -0.97
C ALA A 24 1.99 -6.15 -1.14
N GLY A 25 2.20 -6.95 -2.19
CA GLY A 25 1.46 -8.20 -2.41
C GLY A 25 1.59 -9.19 -1.25
N LEU A 26 2.75 -9.26 -0.60
CA LEU A 26 3.00 -10.12 0.55
C LEU A 26 2.18 -9.70 1.77
N VAL A 27 2.05 -8.39 2.00
CA VAL A 27 1.22 -7.83 3.08
C VAL A 27 -0.25 -8.23 2.90
N PHE A 28 -0.75 -8.13 1.67
CA PHE A 28 -2.13 -8.49 1.36
C PHE A 28 -2.39 -10.00 1.34
N ALA A 29 -1.38 -10.81 1.08
CA ALA A 29 -1.49 -12.26 1.18
C ALA A 29 -1.48 -12.75 2.65
N GLY A 30 -0.85 -11.98 3.54
CA GLY A 30 -0.80 -12.27 4.97
C GLY A 30 -1.98 -11.72 5.77
N ARG A 31 -1.89 -11.79 7.10
CA ARG A 31 -2.87 -11.21 8.01
C ARG A 31 -2.78 -9.68 7.99
N HIS A 32 -3.88 -9.04 7.61
CA HIS A 32 -3.95 -7.60 7.48
C HIS A 32 -5.37 -7.10 7.77
N LEU A 33 -5.49 -5.81 8.11
CA LEU A 33 -6.75 -5.10 8.24
C LEU A 33 -6.74 -3.95 7.24
N THR A 34 -7.82 -3.80 6.47
CA THR A 34 -8.01 -2.69 5.53
C THR A 34 -9.25 -1.91 5.89
N LEU A 35 -9.13 -0.59 5.91
CA LEU A 35 -10.23 0.35 6.17
C LEU A 35 -10.17 1.48 5.13
N GLU A 36 -11.33 2.05 4.81
CA GLU A 36 -11.39 3.25 3.98
C GLU A 36 -10.78 4.44 4.72
N ASP A 37 -10.01 5.26 4.00
CA ASP A 37 -9.38 6.48 4.54
C ASP A 37 -10.34 7.67 4.45
N CYS A 38 -11.22 7.79 5.43
CA CYS A 38 -12.20 8.88 5.52
C CYS A 38 -11.64 10.15 6.21
N ARG A 39 -10.31 10.33 6.29
CA ARG A 39 -9.71 11.46 7.01
C ARG A 39 -9.91 12.80 6.29
N GLN A 40 -10.07 12.80 4.97
CA GLN A 40 -10.36 13.96 4.15
C GLN A 40 -10.92 13.51 2.78
N ASP A 41 -11.58 14.41 2.06
CA ASP A 41 -11.98 14.16 0.68
C ASP A 41 -10.77 14.36 -0.25
N TYR A 42 -10.25 13.25 -0.77
CA TYR A 42 -9.10 13.24 -1.69
C TYR A 42 -9.50 13.33 -3.17
N GLY A 43 -10.80 13.44 -3.48
CA GLY A 43 -11.34 13.29 -4.84
C GLY A 43 -11.25 11.86 -5.39
N GLU A 44 -10.88 10.89 -4.56
CA GLU A 44 -10.84 9.46 -4.87
C GLU A 44 -10.92 8.62 -3.59
N THR A 45 -11.50 7.42 -3.67
CA THR A 45 -11.48 6.46 -2.57
C THR A 45 -10.06 5.99 -2.29
N ARG A 46 -9.66 6.08 -1.02
CA ARG A 46 -8.38 5.58 -0.51
C ARG A 46 -8.60 4.55 0.57
N TYR A 47 -7.68 3.61 0.68
CA TYR A 47 -7.68 2.61 1.74
C TYR A 47 -6.37 2.68 2.50
N ILE A 48 -6.45 2.47 3.82
CA ILE A 48 -5.33 2.23 4.70
C ILE A 48 -5.34 0.76 5.06
N THR A 49 -4.21 0.09 4.82
CA THR A 49 -4.00 -1.30 5.22
C THR A 49 -2.88 -1.37 6.26
N VAL A 50 -3.18 -1.96 7.41
CA VAL A 50 -2.17 -2.35 8.41
C VAL A 50 -1.90 -3.85 8.25
N GLY A 51 -0.64 -4.24 8.14
CA GLY A 51 -0.26 -5.65 8.02
C GLY A 51 1.19 -5.90 8.42
N VAL A 52 1.68 -7.11 8.14
CA VAL A 52 3.04 -7.54 8.48
C VAL A 52 3.82 -7.84 7.20
N LEU A 53 5.06 -7.36 7.12
CA LEU A 53 6.03 -7.66 6.08
C LEU A 53 7.34 -8.08 6.75
N SER A 54 7.75 -9.33 6.58
CA SER A 54 9.00 -9.89 7.16
C SER A 54 9.20 -9.47 8.62
N GLU A 55 8.22 -9.80 9.48
CA GLU A 55 8.18 -9.51 10.93
C GLU A 55 7.99 -8.03 11.32
N ARG A 56 7.96 -7.11 10.35
CA ARG A 56 7.72 -5.69 10.59
C ARG A 56 6.25 -5.34 10.34
N MET A 57 5.62 -4.65 11.30
CA MET A 57 4.32 -4.00 11.04
C MET A 57 4.51 -2.86 10.04
N VAL A 58 3.70 -2.84 8.98
CA VAL A 58 3.72 -1.80 7.94
C VAL A 58 2.32 -1.25 7.71
N VAL A 59 2.28 -0.01 7.24
CA VAL A 59 1.04 0.68 6.83
C VAL A 59 1.14 1.02 5.35
N LEU A 60 0.18 0.55 4.57
CA LEU A 60 0.03 0.85 3.15
C LEU A 60 -1.14 1.81 2.95
N VAL A 61 -0.96 2.80 2.09
CA VAL A 61 -2.05 3.67 1.62
C VAL A 61 -2.15 3.49 0.12
N TRP A 62 -3.33 3.13 -0.37
CA TRP A 62 -3.52 2.76 -1.77
C TRP A 62 -4.92 3.13 -2.28
N THR A 63 -5.05 3.17 -3.60
CA THR A 63 -6.25 3.52 -4.36
C THR A 63 -6.64 2.35 -5.26
N PRO A 64 -7.94 1.99 -5.37
CA PRO A 64 -8.36 0.99 -6.34
C PRO A 64 -8.24 1.53 -7.76
N ARG A 65 -7.81 0.68 -8.70
CA ARG A 65 -7.72 0.97 -10.14
C ARG A 65 -8.14 -0.26 -10.93
N GLY A 66 -9.45 -0.40 -11.15
CA GLY A 66 -10.02 -1.64 -11.70
C GLY A 66 -9.66 -2.83 -10.80
N ALA A 67 -9.01 -3.84 -11.36
CA ALA A 67 -8.51 -5.01 -10.62
C ALA A 67 -7.18 -4.77 -9.88
N ALA A 68 -6.55 -3.60 -10.05
CA ALA A 68 -5.27 -3.26 -9.48
C ALA A 68 -5.38 -2.38 -8.23
N ARG A 69 -4.33 -2.40 -7.40
CA ARG A 69 -4.11 -1.47 -6.28
C ARG A 69 -2.93 -0.56 -6.62
N ARG A 70 -3.12 0.76 -6.50
CA ARG A 70 -2.14 1.81 -6.83
C ARG A 70 -1.74 2.68 -5.66
#